data_AF-L7UK70-F1
#
_entry.id   AF-L7UK70-F1
#
_cell.length_a   1.000
_cell.length_b   1.000
_cell.length_c   1.000
_cell.angle_alpha   90.00
_cell.angle_beta   90.00
_cell.angle_gamma   90.00
#
_symmetry.space_group_name_H-M   'P 1'
#
loop_
_entity.id
_entity.type
_entity.pdbx_description
1 polymer ?
#
loop_
_entity_poly.entity_id
_entity_poly.type
_entity_poly.pdbx_seq_one_letter_code
_entity_poly.pdbx_strand_id
1 'polypeptide(L)'
;MPQAEYFGLLVAAGFSRCWSCQRGLGSVIGGAHPRGAEHLEAHGGYLIRLESFGGLELLQQAREALQLDGALAATGLHVSVNRRRKVVRLAYVAPFTQGRPGAHWYAAHHALPRLLSRAANATVHAYVYDPDEGEEVIAYGNGRRVGGERVVYENVDLPEGKPEDLDEAAFKHMQSRWPMGHLAHVFGLSRQELLKLPLATQGRVLVLEGTPADADAALEALLPVSVAPHAH
;
A
#
# COMPACT_ATOMS: atom_id res chain seq x y z
N MET A 1 10.10 -8.44 37.28
CA MET A 1 11.03 -9.29 36.52
C MET A 1 11.32 -10.56 37.33
N PRO A 2 11.59 -11.71 36.72
CA PRO A 2 11.35 -12.10 35.33
C PRO A 2 10.72 -13.49 35.17
N GLN A 3 10.00 -13.72 34.08
CA GLN A 3 10.12 -14.97 33.32
C GLN A 3 10.16 -14.58 31.84
N ALA A 4 11.38 -14.60 31.32
CA ALA A 4 11.69 -14.72 29.91
C ALA A 4 11.49 -16.17 29.48
N GLU A 5 11.62 -16.42 28.18
CA GLU A 5 11.60 -17.71 27.48
C GLU A 5 10.23 -18.16 26.94
N TYR A 6 9.84 -17.59 25.79
CA TYR A 6 9.29 -18.35 24.66
C TYR A 6 9.57 -17.57 23.37
N PHE A 7 10.86 -17.51 23.01
CA PHE A 7 11.34 -17.21 21.66
C PHE A 7 12.08 -18.47 21.19
N GLY A 8 11.52 -19.19 20.23
CA GLY A 8 12.17 -20.35 19.62
C GLY A 8 11.19 -21.26 18.90
N LEU A 9 11.37 -21.37 17.59
CA LEU A 9 10.71 -22.26 16.62
C LEU A 9 9.32 -21.84 16.10
N LEU A 10 9.31 -21.03 15.02
CA LEU A 10 8.70 -21.45 13.76
C LEU A 10 9.27 -20.63 12.58
N VAL A 11 10.56 -20.84 12.29
CA VAL A 11 11.15 -20.55 10.98
C VAL A 11 11.17 -21.88 10.23
N ALA A 12 10.11 -22.17 9.46
CA ALA A 12 10.10 -23.18 8.39
C ALA A 12 8.73 -23.26 7.72
N ALA A 13 8.42 -22.29 6.85
CA ALA A 13 7.52 -22.52 5.72
C ALA A 13 7.89 -21.48 4.66
N GLY A 14 8.78 -21.87 3.75
CA GLY A 14 9.31 -21.00 2.72
C GLY A 14 8.25 -20.60 1.71
N PHE A 15 7.90 -19.31 1.70
CA PHE A 15 7.37 -18.66 0.51
C PHE A 15 8.55 -18.26 -0.40
N SER A 16 9.05 -19.25 -1.12
CA SER A 16 9.95 -19.06 -2.24
C SER A 16 9.65 -20.12 -3.28
N ARG A 17 8.89 -19.75 -4.32
CA ARG A 17 9.14 -20.18 -5.69
C ARG A 17 8.30 -19.36 -6.67
N CYS A 18 9.03 -18.62 -7.49
CA CYS A 18 8.68 -18.23 -8.83
C CYS A 18 8.01 -19.41 -9.56
N TRP A 19 6.82 -19.19 -10.13
CA TRP A 19 6.27 -20.10 -11.14
C TRP A 19 5.91 -19.29 -12.38
N SER A 20 6.84 -19.24 -13.31
CA SER A 20 6.56 -19.07 -14.74
C SER A 20 6.66 -20.45 -15.36
N CYS A 21 5.55 -20.96 -15.93
CA CYS A 21 5.50 -21.55 -17.29
C CYS A 21 4.16 -22.27 -17.56
N GLN A 22 3.62 -21.96 -18.75
CA GLN A 22 2.88 -22.83 -19.68
C GLN A 22 1.36 -23.02 -19.56
N ARG A 23 0.68 -22.32 -20.49
CA ARG A 23 -0.45 -22.75 -21.36
C ARG A 23 -1.21 -24.02 -20.94
N GLY A 24 -2.49 -23.81 -20.60
CA GLY A 24 -3.55 -24.80 -20.73
C GLY A 24 -4.87 -24.08 -21.04
N LEU A 25 -5.44 -24.35 -22.21
CA LEU A 25 -6.79 -23.91 -22.61
C LEU A 25 -7.82 -24.45 -21.62
N GLY A 26 -8.67 -23.60 -21.06
CA GLY A 26 -9.77 -24.06 -20.20
C GLY A 26 -10.67 -22.95 -19.67
N SER A 27 -11.80 -22.74 -20.36
CA SER A 27 -13.04 -22.13 -19.87
C SER A 27 -12.98 -20.74 -19.21
N VAL A 28 -13.27 -19.72 -20.02
CA VAL A 28 -13.68 -18.40 -19.56
C VAL A 28 -15.01 -18.53 -18.81
N ILE A 29 -15.00 -18.32 -17.49
CA ILE A 29 -16.22 -18.02 -16.74
C ILE A 29 -16.00 -16.69 -16.03
N GLY A 30 -16.69 -15.65 -16.50
CA GLY A 30 -16.69 -14.33 -15.92
C GLY A 30 -17.06 -14.39 -14.44
N GLY A 31 -16.11 -13.95 -13.60
CA GLY A 31 -16.28 -13.89 -12.16
C GLY A 31 -17.45 -12.96 -11.80
N ALA A 32 -18.53 -13.54 -11.29
CA ALA A 32 -19.58 -12.80 -10.65
C ALA A 32 -19.02 -12.09 -9.41
N HIS A 33 -18.85 -10.78 -9.52
CA HIS A 33 -18.51 -9.91 -8.40
C HIS A 33 -19.54 -10.07 -7.26
N PRO A 34 -19.13 -10.11 -5.99
CA PRO A 34 -20.06 -10.03 -4.87
C PRO A 34 -20.82 -8.70 -4.96
N ARG A 35 -22.13 -8.79 -5.26
CA ARG A 35 -23.05 -7.65 -5.35
C ARG A 35 -23.16 -7.00 -3.97
N GLY A 36 -22.51 -5.86 -3.78
CA GLY A 36 -22.62 -5.06 -2.55
C GLY A 36 -21.39 -4.24 -2.17
N ALA A 37 -20.22 -4.48 -2.78
CA ALA A 37 -19.07 -3.59 -2.58
C ALA A 37 -19.26 -2.32 -3.42
N GLU A 38 -19.17 -1.14 -2.80
CA GLU A 38 -18.91 0.12 -3.51
C GLU A 38 -17.76 -0.16 -4.50
N HIS A 39 -18.03 -0.04 -5.81
CA HIS A 39 -17.02 -0.32 -6.83
C HIS A 39 -15.93 0.76 -6.72
N LEU A 40 -14.84 0.41 -6.05
CA LEU A 40 -13.69 1.30 -5.90
C LEU A 40 -12.84 1.21 -7.16
N GLU A 41 -12.56 2.37 -7.75
CA GLU A 41 -11.69 2.45 -8.92
C GLU A 41 -10.30 1.90 -8.61
N ALA A 42 -9.65 1.34 -9.63
CA ALA A 42 -8.27 0.90 -9.53
C ALA A 42 -7.36 2.08 -9.12
N HIS A 43 -6.47 1.83 -8.17
CA HIS A 43 -5.53 2.83 -7.69
C HIS A 43 -4.30 2.19 -7.08
N GLY A 44 -3.27 3.01 -6.88
CA GLY A 44 -2.10 2.64 -6.11
C GLY A 44 -1.59 3.80 -5.29
N GLY A 45 -0.45 3.58 -4.66
CA GLY A 45 0.26 4.60 -3.92
C GLY A 45 1.29 3.99 -2.99
N TYR A 46 1.79 4.82 -2.08
CA TYR A 46 2.78 4.43 -1.10
C TYR A 46 2.25 4.62 0.31
N LEU A 47 2.59 3.71 1.22
CA LEU A 47 2.17 3.72 2.61
C LEU A 47 3.39 3.70 3.52
N ILE A 48 3.39 4.62 4.48
CA ILE A 48 4.40 4.73 5.53
C ILE A 48 3.72 5.02 6.86
N ARG A 49 4.36 4.60 7.96
CA ARG A 49 3.94 4.93 9.31
C ARG A 49 4.12 6.43 9.60
N LEU A 50 3.15 7.02 10.28
CA LEU A 50 3.14 8.43 10.64
C LEU A 50 4.36 8.82 11.49
N GLU A 51 4.74 7.95 12.43
CA GLU A 51 5.90 8.15 13.30
C GLU A 51 7.24 8.21 12.56
N SER A 52 7.31 7.63 11.36
CA SER A 52 8.52 7.63 10.52
C SER A 52 8.50 8.75 9.49
N PHE A 53 7.50 9.64 9.53
CA PHE A 53 7.22 10.59 8.45
C PHE A 53 7.89 11.96 8.63
N GLY A 54 8.37 12.28 9.84
CA GLY A 54 9.00 13.57 10.13
C GLY A 54 10.39 13.73 9.49
N GLY A 55 10.69 14.93 8.99
CA GLY A 55 12.05 15.29 8.55
C GLY A 55 12.56 14.60 7.27
N LEU A 56 11.67 14.09 6.42
CA LEU A 56 12.04 13.29 5.24
C LEU A 56 12.42 14.10 3.98
N GLU A 57 12.43 15.43 4.05
CA GLU A 57 12.58 16.30 2.87
C GLU A 57 11.64 15.86 1.72
N LEU A 58 10.38 15.63 2.06
CA LEU A 58 9.45 14.83 1.24
C LEU A 58 9.35 15.29 -0.22
N LEU A 59 9.26 16.61 -0.46
CA LEU A 59 9.17 17.14 -1.82
C LEU A 59 10.45 16.91 -2.62
N GLN A 60 11.62 16.99 -1.99
CA GLN A 60 12.88 16.72 -2.65
C GLN A 60 12.98 15.24 -3.03
N GLN A 61 12.69 14.33 -2.10
CA GLN A 61 12.67 12.89 -2.38
C GLN A 61 11.63 12.53 -3.45
N ALA A 62 10.47 13.18 -3.46
CA ALA A 62 9.44 13.00 -4.48
C ALA A 62 9.89 13.45 -5.87
N ARG A 63 10.50 14.63 -6.00
CA ARG A 63 11.05 15.10 -7.27
C ARG A 63 12.18 14.21 -7.77
N GLU A 64 13.10 13.81 -6.90
CA GLU A 64 14.20 12.90 -7.23
C GLU A 64 13.65 11.54 -7.71
N ALA A 65 12.64 11.00 -7.02
CA ALA A 65 11.98 9.79 -7.45
C ALA A 65 11.37 9.90 -8.84
N LEU A 66 10.66 10.98 -9.16
CA LEU A 66 10.09 11.19 -10.50
C LEU A 66 11.16 11.29 -11.59
N GLN A 67 12.32 11.88 -11.28
CA GLN A 67 13.45 11.91 -12.20
C GLN A 67 14.01 10.50 -12.46
N LEU A 68 14.19 9.69 -11.41
CA LEU A 68 14.65 8.31 -11.52
C LEU A 68 13.65 7.41 -12.25
N ASP A 69 12.35 7.64 -12.03
CA ASP A 69 11.24 6.92 -12.65
C ASP A 69 10.89 7.47 -14.05
N GLY A 70 11.54 8.55 -14.51
CA GLY A 70 11.29 9.15 -15.83
C GLY A 70 9.91 9.80 -16.00
N ALA A 71 9.25 10.20 -14.92
CA ALA A 71 7.83 10.56 -14.88
C ALA A 71 7.58 12.03 -14.47
N LEU A 72 8.12 12.98 -15.24
CA LEU A 72 8.16 14.40 -14.85
C LEU A 72 6.83 15.18 -14.95
N ALA A 73 5.74 14.57 -15.44
CA ALA A 73 4.46 15.27 -15.65
C ALA A 73 3.59 15.39 -14.38
N ALA A 74 4.09 14.98 -13.21
CA ALA A 74 3.38 15.13 -11.95
C ALA A 74 3.44 16.59 -11.46
N THR A 75 2.32 17.08 -10.93
CA THR A 75 2.22 18.47 -10.43
C THR A 75 2.23 18.55 -8.90
N GLY A 76 1.93 17.45 -8.23
CA GLY A 76 1.84 17.40 -6.78
C GLY A 76 2.01 16.01 -6.20
N LEU A 77 2.08 15.96 -4.87
CA LEU A 77 2.00 14.75 -4.07
C LEU A 77 0.79 14.87 -3.14
N HIS A 78 -0.22 14.05 -3.36
CA HIS A 78 -1.35 13.91 -2.45
C HIS A 78 -0.93 13.10 -1.23
N VAL A 79 -1.04 13.72 -0.06
CA VAL A 79 -0.73 13.15 1.25
C VAL A 79 -2.03 13.02 2.02
N SER A 80 -2.42 11.80 2.38
CA SER A 80 -3.62 11.51 3.16
C SER A 80 -3.22 10.82 4.46
N VAL A 81 -3.76 11.28 5.60
CA VAL A 81 -3.38 10.76 6.92
C VAL A 81 -4.55 10.09 7.61
N ASN A 82 -4.38 8.82 7.99
CA ASN A 82 -5.25 8.17 8.97
C ASN A 82 -4.60 8.31 10.36
N ARG A 83 -4.97 9.35 11.11
CA ARG A 83 -4.40 9.63 12.43
C ARG A 83 -4.69 8.52 13.45
N ARG A 84 -5.87 7.90 13.38
CA ARG A 84 -6.28 6.83 14.29
C ARG A 84 -5.35 5.62 14.20
N ARG A 85 -4.88 5.29 12.99
CA ARG A 85 -3.98 4.15 12.74
C ARG A 85 -2.55 4.54 12.45
N LYS A 86 -2.23 5.84 12.51
CA LYS A 86 -0.90 6.39 12.26
C LYS A 86 -0.34 5.94 10.90
N VAL A 87 -1.16 6.07 9.85
CA VAL A 87 -0.76 5.73 8.48
C VAL A 87 -0.80 6.98 7.61
N VAL A 88 0.23 7.15 6.80
CA VAL A 88 0.31 8.17 5.76
C VAL A 88 0.29 7.47 4.41
N ARG A 89 -0.64 7.90 3.56
CA ARG A 89 -0.68 7.53 2.15
C ARG A 89 -0.10 8.67 1.32
N LEU A 90 0.76 8.30 0.37
CA LEU A 90 1.34 9.18 -0.63
C LEU A 90 0.92 8.71 -2.02
N ALA A 91 0.49 9.63 -2.86
CA ALA A 91 0.21 9.37 -4.27
C ALA A 91 0.51 10.61 -5.10
N TYR A 92 1.21 10.47 -6.21
CA TYR A 92 1.42 11.59 -7.13
C TYR A 92 0.09 12.07 -7.72
N VAL A 93 0.03 13.36 -8.01
CA VAL A 93 -1.03 14.00 -8.77
C VAL A 93 -0.52 14.15 -10.19
N ALA A 94 -0.87 13.19 -11.05
CA ALA A 94 -0.51 13.20 -12.46
C ALA A 94 -1.51 12.37 -13.30
N PRO A 95 -1.67 12.66 -14.60
CA PRO A 95 -2.55 11.87 -15.48
C PRO A 95 -2.22 10.37 -15.49
N PHE A 96 -0.94 10.02 -15.44
CA PHE A 96 -0.46 8.63 -15.46
C PHE A 96 -0.68 7.86 -14.15
N THR A 97 -1.24 8.50 -13.11
CA THR A 97 -1.48 7.87 -11.79
C THR A 97 -2.95 7.58 -11.50
N GLN A 98 -3.84 7.81 -12.48
CA GLN A 98 -5.29 7.66 -12.32
C GLN A 98 -5.79 6.32 -12.87
N GLY A 99 -6.81 5.75 -12.19
CA GLY A 99 -7.47 4.52 -12.61
C GLY A 99 -6.52 3.33 -12.76
N ARG A 100 -6.90 2.39 -13.62
CA ARG A 100 -6.11 1.18 -13.91
C ARG A 100 -4.70 1.48 -14.47
N PRO A 101 -4.52 2.37 -15.45
CA PRO A 101 -3.17 2.73 -15.91
C PRO A 101 -2.30 3.27 -14.76
N GLY A 102 -2.91 4.04 -13.85
CA GLY A 102 -2.26 4.50 -12.63
C GLY A 102 -1.85 3.38 -11.68
N ALA A 103 -2.74 2.42 -11.44
CA ALA A 103 -2.45 1.24 -10.66
C ALA A 103 -1.23 0.48 -11.22
N HIS A 104 -1.18 0.25 -12.53
CA HIS A 104 -0.03 -0.34 -13.22
C HIS A 104 1.24 0.51 -13.12
N TRP A 105 1.11 1.84 -13.18
CA TRP A 105 2.25 2.74 -13.00
C TRP A 105 2.89 2.55 -11.62
N TYR A 106 2.09 2.50 -10.55
CA TYR A 106 2.61 2.25 -9.20
C TYR A 106 3.20 0.84 -9.01
N ALA A 107 2.78 -0.14 -9.81
CA ALA A 107 3.38 -1.48 -9.82
C ALA A 107 4.79 -1.51 -10.43
N ALA A 108 5.15 -0.51 -11.24
CA ALA A 108 6.40 -0.46 -11.98
C ALA A 108 7.41 0.57 -11.43
N HIS A 109 6.94 1.62 -10.75
CA HIS A 109 7.75 2.77 -10.35
C HIS A 109 7.92 2.81 -8.83
N HIS A 110 9.17 2.66 -8.38
CA HIS A 110 9.48 2.40 -6.98
C HIS A 110 10.61 3.27 -6.43
N ALA A 111 11.00 4.34 -7.14
CA ALA A 111 12.06 5.21 -6.65
C ALA A 111 11.66 5.89 -5.33
N LEU A 112 10.40 6.34 -5.20
CA LEU A 112 9.93 7.00 -3.97
C LEU A 112 9.98 6.10 -2.72
N PRO A 113 9.36 4.90 -2.68
CA PRO A 113 9.42 4.04 -1.49
C PRO A 113 10.86 3.60 -1.17
N ARG A 114 11.72 3.44 -2.19
CA ARG A 114 13.14 3.19 -2.00
C ARG A 114 13.82 4.36 -1.28
N LEU A 115 13.66 5.58 -1.78
CA LEU A 115 14.25 6.79 -1.21
C LEU A 115 13.75 7.05 0.22
N LEU A 116 12.44 7.00 0.43
CA LEU A 116 11.83 7.24 1.75
C LEU A 116 12.20 6.16 2.77
N SER A 117 12.24 4.88 2.39
CA SER A 117 12.61 3.82 3.34
C SER A 117 14.06 3.94 3.83
N ARG A 118 14.94 4.56 3.04
CA ARG A 118 16.30 4.90 3.43
C ARG A 118 16.33 6.11 4.35
N ALA A 119 15.64 7.20 3.99
CA ALA A 119 15.62 8.43 4.78
C ALA A 119 14.94 8.24 6.15
N ALA A 120 13.82 7.52 6.18
CA ALA A 120 13.03 7.28 7.38
C ALA A 120 13.57 6.17 8.30
N ASN A 121 14.54 5.38 7.80
CA ASN A 121 14.94 4.10 8.41
C ASN A 121 13.74 3.22 8.81
N ALA A 122 12.75 3.15 7.91
CA ALA A 122 11.48 2.48 8.14
C ALA A 122 10.99 1.77 6.87
N THR A 123 10.06 0.83 7.01
CA THR A 123 9.49 0.14 5.85
C THR A 123 8.45 1.02 5.16
N VAL A 124 8.58 1.19 3.85
CA VAL A 124 7.62 1.87 2.99
C VAL A 124 7.05 0.86 1.99
N HIS A 125 5.73 0.85 1.83
CA HIS A 125 5.05 -0.12 0.98
C HIS A 125 4.51 0.59 -0.25
N ALA A 126 4.88 0.14 -1.45
CA ALA A 126 4.10 0.41 -2.64
C ALA A 126 2.93 -0.57 -2.69
N TYR A 127 1.75 -0.09 -3.05
CA TYR A 127 0.56 -0.90 -3.11
C TYR A 127 -0.24 -0.60 -4.37
N VAL A 128 -0.91 -1.63 -4.89
CA VAL A 128 -1.74 -1.59 -6.09
C VAL A 128 -3.01 -2.38 -5.83
N TYR A 129 -4.14 -1.79 -6.16
CA TYR A 129 -5.44 -2.42 -6.17
C TYR A 129 -6.08 -2.21 -7.54
N ASP A 130 -6.40 -3.31 -8.22
CA ASP A 130 -7.28 -3.31 -9.39
C ASP A 130 -8.44 -4.28 -9.11
N PRO A 131 -9.70 -3.82 -9.18
CA PRO A 131 -10.86 -4.67 -8.89
C PRO A 131 -11.05 -5.83 -9.87
N ASP A 132 -10.44 -5.76 -11.06
CA ASP A 132 -10.60 -6.75 -12.12
C ASP A 132 -9.35 -7.64 -12.30
N GLU A 133 -8.15 -7.12 -12.05
CA GLU A 133 -6.90 -7.87 -12.28
C GLU A 133 -6.31 -8.50 -11.02
N GLY A 134 -6.29 -7.77 -9.89
CA GLY A 134 -5.63 -8.24 -8.69
C GLY A 134 -5.04 -7.15 -7.80
N GLU A 135 -4.20 -7.60 -6.87
CA GLU A 135 -3.56 -6.77 -5.85
C GLU A 135 -2.07 -7.04 -5.79
N GLU A 136 -1.30 -6.00 -5.50
CA GLU A 136 0.14 -6.12 -5.32
C GLU A 136 0.63 -5.21 -4.20
N VAL A 137 1.58 -5.71 -3.42
CA VAL A 137 2.31 -4.98 -2.39
C VAL A 137 3.79 -5.23 -2.60
N ILE A 138 4.59 -4.17 -2.53
CA ILE A 138 6.04 -4.27 -2.56
C ILE A 138 6.59 -3.48 -1.38
N ALA A 139 7.34 -4.16 -0.51
CA ALA A 139 7.91 -3.56 0.68
C ALA A 139 9.37 -3.15 0.45
N TYR A 140 9.72 -1.93 0.84
CA TYR A 140 11.07 -1.38 0.80
C TYR A 140 11.56 -1.04 2.21
N GLY A 141 12.78 -1.43 2.53
CA GLY A 141 13.47 -1.13 3.78
C GLY A 141 14.91 -0.73 3.50
N ASN A 142 15.35 0.41 4.06
CA ASN A 142 16.69 0.94 3.84
C ASN A 142 17.09 1.02 2.35
N GLY A 143 16.16 1.44 1.48
CA GLY A 143 16.42 1.57 0.04
C GLY A 143 16.57 0.27 -0.73
N ARG A 144 16.13 -0.86 -0.18
CA ARG A 144 16.13 -2.17 -0.84
C ARG A 144 14.74 -2.79 -0.77
N ARG A 145 14.39 -3.59 -1.79
CA ARG A 145 13.19 -4.43 -1.73
C ARG A 145 13.42 -5.49 -0.65
N VAL A 146 12.55 -5.51 0.36
CA VAL A 146 12.63 -6.44 1.50
C VAL A 146 11.50 -7.46 1.50
N GLY A 147 10.50 -7.29 0.64
CA GLY A 147 9.39 -8.22 0.51
C GLY A 147 8.33 -7.72 -0.46
N GLY A 148 7.17 -8.36 -0.38
CA GLY A 148 6.01 -8.05 -1.20
C GLY A 148 5.23 -9.32 -1.55
N GLU A 149 3.98 -9.12 -1.92
CA GLU A 149 3.04 -10.16 -2.28
C GLU A 149 2.19 -9.69 -3.44
N ARG A 150 1.78 -10.60 -4.32
CA ARG A 150 0.89 -10.33 -5.45
C ARG A 150 -0.15 -11.42 -5.55
N VAL A 151 -1.39 -11.01 -5.78
CA VAL A 151 -2.52 -11.88 -6.12
C VAL A 151 -3.07 -11.42 -7.45
N VAL A 152 -3.25 -12.37 -8.37
CA VAL A 152 -3.93 -12.16 -9.66
C VAL A 152 -5.22 -12.95 -9.59
N TYR A 153 -6.37 -12.29 -9.68
CA TYR A 153 -7.65 -12.93 -9.40
C TYR A 153 -7.95 -14.11 -10.34
N GLU A 154 -7.53 -14.03 -11.61
CA GLU A 154 -7.66 -15.13 -12.59
C GLU A 154 -6.91 -16.41 -12.16
N ASN A 155 -5.85 -16.27 -11.37
CA ASN A 155 -5.01 -17.39 -10.92
C ASN A 155 -5.37 -17.89 -9.52
N VAL A 156 -6.45 -17.36 -8.91
CA VAL A 156 -6.88 -17.80 -7.57
C VAL A 156 -7.79 -19.02 -7.72
N ASP A 157 -7.25 -20.19 -7.39
CA ASP A 157 -8.05 -21.39 -7.22
C ASP A 157 -8.96 -21.22 -5.99
N LEU A 158 -10.28 -21.26 -6.22
CA LEU A 158 -11.24 -21.31 -5.12
C LEU A 158 -11.17 -22.70 -4.46
N PRO A 159 -11.40 -22.81 -3.13
CA PRO A 159 -11.39 -24.09 -2.44
C PRO A 159 -12.30 -25.11 -3.15
N GLU A 160 -11.81 -26.33 -3.37
CA GLU A 160 -12.62 -27.38 -3.99
C GLU A 160 -13.80 -27.74 -3.07
N GLY A 161 -15.03 -27.60 -3.58
CA GLY A 161 -16.28 -27.88 -2.85
C GLY A 161 -17.49 -27.68 -3.77
N LYS A 162 -18.65 -28.21 -3.40
CA LYS A 162 -19.89 -27.90 -4.15
C LYS A 162 -20.17 -26.40 -4.03
N PRO A 163 -20.87 -25.77 -4.99
CA PRO A 163 -21.22 -24.34 -4.92
C PRO A 163 -21.98 -23.94 -3.64
N GLU A 164 -22.71 -24.89 -3.06
CA GLU A 164 -23.42 -24.78 -1.77
C GLU A 164 -22.51 -24.87 -0.53
N ASP A 165 -21.28 -25.39 -0.67
CA ASP A 165 -20.27 -25.58 0.38
C ASP A 165 -19.16 -24.51 0.33
N LEU A 166 -19.09 -23.72 -0.75
CA LEU A 166 -18.25 -22.51 -0.84
C LEU A 166 -18.91 -21.36 -0.07
N ASP A 167 -18.90 -21.46 1.26
CA ASP A 167 -19.45 -20.41 2.09
C ASP A 167 -18.67 -19.09 1.89
N GLU A 168 -19.40 -17.98 1.82
CA GLU A 168 -18.91 -16.60 1.78
C GLU A 168 -17.86 -16.35 2.88
N ALA A 169 -17.98 -17.03 4.01
CA ALA A 169 -17.02 -16.98 5.11
C ALA A 169 -15.62 -17.49 4.72
N ALA A 170 -15.53 -18.57 3.94
CA ALA A 170 -14.25 -19.15 3.49
C ALA A 170 -13.54 -18.21 2.50
N PHE A 171 -14.30 -17.64 1.56
CA PHE A 171 -13.76 -16.65 0.62
C PHE A 171 -13.27 -15.39 1.34
N LYS A 172 -14.05 -14.86 2.29
CA LYS A 172 -13.63 -13.71 3.12
C LYS A 172 -12.38 -14.02 3.93
N HIS A 173 -12.28 -15.23 4.48
CA HIS A 173 -11.08 -15.66 5.21
C HIS A 173 -9.85 -15.70 4.29
N MET A 174 -10.00 -16.20 3.06
CA MET A 174 -8.91 -16.18 2.07
C MET A 174 -8.54 -14.76 1.66
N GLN A 175 -9.52 -13.92 1.33
CA GLN A 175 -9.33 -12.51 0.94
C GLN A 175 -8.66 -11.69 2.06
N SER A 176 -8.88 -12.02 3.32
CA SER A 176 -8.21 -11.38 4.45
C SER A 176 -6.69 -11.54 4.43
N ARG A 177 -6.18 -12.58 3.74
CA ARG A 177 -4.75 -12.90 3.60
C ARG A 177 -4.16 -12.37 2.30
N TRP A 178 -4.96 -11.81 1.39
CA TRP A 178 -4.45 -11.19 0.16
C TRP A 178 -3.56 -9.98 0.48
N PRO A 179 -2.72 -9.50 -0.45
CA PRO A 179 -1.75 -8.44 -0.18
C PRO A 179 -2.35 -7.19 0.48
N MET A 180 -3.51 -6.68 0.02
CA MET A 180 -4.18 -5.55 0.68
C MET A 180 -4.79 -5.95 2.04
N GLY A 181 -5.25 -7.19 2.18
CA GLY A 181 -5.71 -7.74 3.46
C GLY A 181 -4.57 -7.83 4.48
N HIS A 182 -3.39 -8.26 4.06
CA HIS A 182 -2.18 -8.26 4.87
C HIS A 182 -1.78 -6.84 5.28
N LEU A 183 -1.79 -5.87 4.35
CA LEU A 183 -1.49 -4.47 4.70
C LEU A 183 -2.46 -3.91 5.75
N ALA A 184 -3.75 -4.25 5.65
CA ALA A 184 -4.74 -3.86 6.63
C ALA A 184 -4.35 -4.39 8.03
N HIS A 185 -3.92 -5.66 8.13
CA HIS A 185 -3.37 -6.21 9.37
C HIS A 185 -2.10 -5.49 9.85
N VAL A 186 -1.12 -5.29 8.97
CA VAL A 186 0.15 -4.60 9.28
C VAL A 186 -0.15 -3.24 9.86
N PHE A 187 -1.03 -2.46 9.23
CA PHE A 187 -1.34 -1.10 9.66
C PHE A 187 -2.41 -1.00 10.76
N GLY A 188 -3.07 -2.10 11.12
CA GLY A 188 -4.20 -2.11 12.06
C GLY A 188 -5.46 -1.43 11.51
N LEU A 189 -5.61 -1.39 10.18
CA LEU A 189 -6.80 -0.92 9.48
C LEU A 189 -7.66 -2.11 9.07
N SER A 190 -8.95 -1.88 8.80
CA SER A 190 -9.73 -2.79 7.97
C SER A 190 -9.34 -2.61 6.50
N ARG A 191 -9.51 -3.67 5.70
CA ARG A 191 -9.29 -3.61 4.25
C ARG A 191 -10.13 -2.51 3.59
N GLN A 192 -11.37 -2.33 4.03
CA GLN A 192 -12.24 -1.26 3.54
C GLN A 192 -11.68 0.14 3.87
N GLU A 193 -11.18 0.36 5.08
CA GLU A 193 -10.53 1.64 5.43
C GLU A 193 -9.28 1.88 4.58
N LEU A 194 -8.47 0.85 4.32
CA LEU A 194 -7.29 0.95 3.45
C LEU A 194 -7.69 1.36 2.03
N LEU A 195 -8.70 0.70 1.45
CA LEU A 195 -9.16 0.98 0.09
C LEU A 195 -9.85 2.34 -0.04
N LYS A 196 -10.38 2.90 1.06
CA LYS A 196 -10.97 4.24 1.12
C LYS A 196 -9.95 5.34 1.42
N LEU A 197 -8.69 5.03 1.72
CA LEU A 197 -7.64 6.04 1.96
C LEU A 197 -7.49 7.08 0.83
N PRO A 198 -7.60 6.72 -0.47
CA PRO A 198 -7.56 7.72 -1.54
C PRO A 198 -8.66 8.79 -1.44
N LEU A 199 -9.81 8.43 -0.85
CA LEU A 199 -10.99 9.28 -0.66
C LEU A 199 -11.01 9.99 0.70
N ALA A 200 -9.97 9.79 1.53
CA ALA A 200 -9.95 10.34 2.88
C ALA A 200 -9.99 11.86 2.86
N THR A 201 -10.96 12.43 3.59
CA THR A 201 -11.21 13.88 3.66
C THR A 201 -10.04 14.68 4.24
N GLN A 202 -9.15 14.02 5.01
CA GLN A 202 -7.97 14.61 5.63
C GLN A 202 -6.72 14.44 4.76
N GLY A 203 -6.81 14.91 3.51
CA GLY A 203 -5.70 14.95 2.56
C GLY A 203 -5.26 16.38 2.22
N ARG A 204 -3.99 16.54 1.87
CA ARG A 204 -3.46 17.76 1.23
C ARG A 204 -2.67 17.38 0.00
N VAL A 205 -2.77 18.20 -1.04
CA VAL A 205 -1.86 18.13 -2.18
C VAL A 205 -0.71 19.08 -1.92
N LEU A 206 0.50 18.55 -1.88
CA LEU A 206 1.72 19.35 -1.84
C LEU A 206 2.17 19.59 -3.27
N VAL A 207 2.35 20.85 -3.66
CA VAL A 207 2.82 21.21 -5.02
C VAL A 207 4.30 20.84 -5.13
N LEU A 208 4.67 20.08 -6.17
CA LEU A 208 6.04 19.58 -6.32
C LEU A 208 7.05 20.72 -6.56
N GLU A 209 6.69 21.76 -7.30
CA GLU A 209 7.53 22.94 -7.52
C GLU A 209 7.37 24.01 -6.42
N GLY A 210 6.69 23.68 -5.32
CA GLY A 210 6.52 24.57 -4.17
C GLY A 210 7.78 24.67 -3.29
N THR A 211 7.75 25.62 -2.34
CA THR A 211 8.86 25.76 -1.40
C THR A 211 8.82 24.64 -0.34
N PRO A 212 9.99 24.18 0.15
CA PRO A 212 10.03 23.20 1.24
C PRO A 212 9.29 23.67 2.50
N ALA A 213 9.39 24.97 2.83
CA ALA A 213 8.73 25.55 4.01
C ALA A 213 7.20 25.45 3.96
N ASP A 214 6.59 25.68 2.79
CA ASP A 214 5.14 25.55 2.62
C ASP A 214 4.69 24.10 2.75
N ALA A 215 5.50 23.18 2.22
CA ALA A 215 5.23 21.75 2.32
C ALA A 215 5.36 21.25 3.76
N ASP A 216 6.41 21.67 4.46
CA ASP A 216 6.63 21.33 5.86
C ASP A 216 5.49 21.88 6.72
N ALA A 217 5.06 23.13 6.52
CA ALA A 217 3.91 23.69 7.22
C ALA A 217 2.60 22.93 6.93
N ALA A 218 2.37 22.53 5.67
CA ALA A 218 1.21 21.73 5.29
C ALA A 218 1.25 20.31 5.90
N LEU A 219 2.44 19.72 6.01
CA LEU A 219 2.65 18.44 6.66
C LEU A 219 2.46 18.53 8.17
N GLU A 220 3.03 19.54 8.83
CA GLU A 220 2.82 19.80 10.26
C GLU A 220 1.34 19.97 10.60
N ALA A 221 0.56 20.64 9.73
CA ALA A 221 -0.90 20.74 9.91
C ALA A 221 -1.64 19.39 9.78
N LEU A 222 -1.06 18.43 9.04
CA LEU A 222 -1.58 17.07 8.89
C LEU A 222 -1.16 16.14 10.03
N LEU A 223 0.02 16.34 10.60
CA LEU A 223 0.51 15.59 11.75
C LEU A 223 -0.25 16.00 13.04
N PRO A 224 -0.54 15.07 13.97
CA PRO A 224 -1.04 15.44 15.28
C PRO A 224 0.05 16.23 16.01
N VAL A 225 -0.32 17.39 16.58
CA VAL A 225 0.56 18.18 17.44
C VAL A 225 1.13 17.23 18.51
N SER A 226 2.45 17.14 18.59
CA SER A 226 3.11 16.45 19.71
C SER A 226 2.58 17.07 20.99
N VAL A 227 1.77 16.31 21.73
CA VAL A 227 1.41 16.71 23.10
C VAL A 227 2.70 16.56 23.89
N ALA A 228 3.31 17.70 24.22
CA ALA A 228 4.47 17.76 25.10
C ALA A 228 4.23 16.84 26.32
N PRO A 229 5.26 16.11 26.79
CA PRO A 229 5.08 15.23 27.93
C PRO A 229 4.57 16.05 29.11
N HIS A 230 3.42 15.66 29.66
CA HIS A 230 2.93 16.23 30.91
C HIS A 230 4.04 16.05 31.97
N ALA A 231 4.63 17.17 32.38
CA ALA A 231 5.46 17.22 33.56
C ALA A 231 4.54 16.92 34.77
N HIS A 232 4.77 15.78 35.41
CA HIS A 232 4.29 15.49 36.75
C HIS A 232 5.41 15.79 37.75
#